data_AF-A0A9Q8PI32-F1
#
_entry.id   AF-A0A9Q8PI32-F1
#
_cell.length_a   1.000
_cell.length_b   1.000
_cell.length_c   1.000
_cell.angle_alpha   90.00
_cell.angle_beta   90.00
_cell.angle_gamma   90.00
#
_symmetry.space_group_name_H-M   'P 1'
#
loop_
_entity.id
_entity.type
_entity.pdbx_description
1 polymer ?
#
loop_
_entity_poly.entity_id
_entity_poly.type
_entity_poly.pdbx_seq_one_letter_code
_entity_poly.pdbx_strand_id
1 'polypeptide(L)'
;MGPLHTVSEYAISIIKKMQNENVHSWAPKQSVTDQFNDHVQEWIKHTVWKEDCRSWYKDNNTGRVNAVWPGSSMHYQQVIASPRYEDMDMRYHHKNQWASLGMGWTVENRAGTGVLDNSPYLNLRNLDQKWYAANGGDEKVLAEQINEQNKRVV
;
A
#
# COMPACT_ATOMS: atom_id res chain seq x y z
N MET A 1 -6.13 9.71 -13.77
CA MET A 1 -5.58 8.35 -13.61
C MET A 1 -6.73 7.36 -13.67
N GLY A 2 -6.72 6.42 -14.63
CA GLY A 2 -7.80 5.45 -14.82
C GLY A 2 -7.60 4.12 -14.07
N PRO A 3 -8.55 3.17 -14.18
CA PRO A 3 -8.54 1.90 -13.45
C PRO A 3 -7.26 1.08 -13.63
N LEU A 4 -6.71 1.03 -14.85
CA LEU A 4 -5.48 0.30 -15.14
C LEU A 4 -4.29 0.81 -14.31
N HIS A 5 -4.20 2.12 -14.11
CA HIS A 5 -3.14 2.68 -13.29
C HIS A 5 -3.32 2.28 -11.82
N THR A 6 -4.55 2.33 -11.28
CA THR A 6 -4.81 1.88 -9.91
C THR A 6 -4.49 0.40 -9.69
N VAL A 7 -4.73 -0.46 -10.70
CA VAL A 7 -4.32 -1.87 -10.64
C VAL A 7 -2.80 -2.02 -10.58
N SER A 8 -2.04 -1.20 -11.31
CA SER A 8 -0.59 -1.17 -11.22
C SER A 8 -0.11 -0.77 -9.83
N GLU A 9 -0.70 0.27 -9.22
CA GLU A 9 -0.37 0.70 -7.86
C GLU A 9 -0.73 -0.37 -6.81
N TYR A 10 -1.87 -1.06 -6.99
CA TYR A 10 -2.23 -2.23 -6.18
C TYR A 10 -1.12 -3.28 -6.28
N ALA A 11 -0.76 -3.72 -7.50
CA ALA A 11 0.28 -4.73 -7.71
C ALA A 11 1.65 -4.32 -7.12
N ILE A 12 2.05 -3.06 -7.26
CA ILE A 12 3.28 -2.53 -6.67
C ILE A 12 3.22 -2.62 -5.13
N SER A 13 2.08 -2.31 -4.53
CA SER A 13 1.88 -2.41 -3.06
C SER A 13 2.01 -3.85 -2.57
N ILE A 14 1.40 -4.80 -3.30
CA ILE A 14 1.54 -6.25 -3.05
C ILE A 14 3.03 -6.65 -3.10
N ILE A 15 3.74 -6.32 -4.20
CA ILE A 15 5.14 -6.70 -4.42
C ILE A 15 6.06 -6.12 -3.33
N LYS A 16 5.91 -4.84 -3.01
CA LYS A 16 6.70 -4.18 -1.95
C LYS A 16 6.54 -4.89 -0.61
N LYS A 17 5.31 -5.24 -0.23
CA LYS A 17 5.05 -5.98 1.01
C LYS A 17 5.67 -7.38 0.95
N MET A 18 5.55 -8.09 -0.17
CA MET A 18 6.17 -9.41 -0.32
C MET A 18 7.69 -9.37 -0.10
N GLN A 19 8.36 -8.38 -0.71
CA GLN A 19 9.81 -8.19 -0.58
C GLN A 19 10.23 -7.79 0.84
N ASN A 20 9.51 -6.85 1.46
CA ASN A 20 9.85 -6.34 2.79
C ASN A 20 9.55 -7.34 3.92
N GLU A 21 8.54 -8.18 3.77
CA GLU A 21 8.10 -9.13 4.81
C GLU A 21 8.52 -10.59 4.52
N ASN A 22 9.36 -10.82 3.51
CA ASN A 22 9.85 -12.14 3.12
C ASN A 22 8.71 -13.15 2.87
N VAL A 23 7.66 -12.69 2.19
CA VAL A 23 6.52 -13.51 1.82
C VAL A 23 6.86 -14.34 0.59
N HIS A 24 6.60 -15.64 0.65
CA HIS A 24 6.75 -16.58 -0.46
C HIS A 24 5.59 -16.53 -1.46
N SER A 25 4.34 -16.58 -0.99
CA SER A 25 3.18 -16.65 -1.88
C SER A 25 1.90 -16.16 -1.23
N TRP A 26 1.02 -15.55 -2.03
CA TRP A 26 -0.34 -15.16 -1.66
C TRP A 26 -1.36 -15.89 -2.53
N ALA A 27 -2.47 -16.29 -1.93
CA ALA A 27 -3.65 -16.74 -2.64
C ALA A 27 -4.89 -16.14 -1.97
N PRO A 28 -5.88 -15.66 -2.72
CA PRO A 28 -7.14 -15.24 -2.12
C PRO A 28 -7.82 -16.43 -1.45
N LYS A 29 -8.40 -16.23 -0.27
CA LYS A 29 -9.17 -17.25 0.43
C LYS A 29 -10.41 -17.61 -0.38
N GLN A 30 -10.62 -18.91 -0.62
CA GLN A 30 -11.77 -19.39 -1.39
C GLN A 30 -13.10 -18.85 -0.83
N SER A 31 -13.27 -18.87 0.49
CA SER A 31 -14.48 -18.38 1.15
C SER A 31 -14.75 -16.89 0.89
N VAL A 32 -13.69 -16.09 0.72
CA VAL A 32 -13.82 -14.65 0.43
C VAL A 32 -14.19 -14.44 -1.03
N THR A 33 -13.57 -15.19 -1.95
CA THR A 33 -13.93 -15.13 -3.37
C THR A 33 -15.35 -15.63 -3.65
N ASP A 34 -15.83 -16.61 -2.90
CA ASP A 34 -17.20 -17.12 -3.01
C ASP A 34 -18.20 -16.06 -2.57
N GLN A 35 -18.00 -15.44 -1.40
CA GLN A 35 -18.85 -14.35 -0.91
C GLN A 35 -18.86 -13.15 -1.87
N PHE A 36 -17.70 -12.79 -2.42
CA PHE A 36 -17.62 -11.75 -3.44
C PHE A 36 -18.41 -12.13 -4.69
N ASN A 37 -18.26 -13.36 -5.19
CA ASN A 37 -19.01 -13.86 -6.35
C ASN A 37 -20.52 -13.83 -6.10
N ASP A 38 -20.99 -14.27 -4.94
CA ASP A 38 -22.42 -14.25 -4.58
C ASP A 38 -22.96 -12.82 -4.59
N HIS A 39 -22.22 -11.88 -4.00
CA HIS A 39 -22.58 -10.46 -4.03
C HIS A 39 -22.64 -9.90 -5.45
N VAL A 40 -21.63 -10.19 -6.29
CA VAL A 40 -21.57 -9.74 -7.68
C VAL A 40 -22.76 -10.27 -8.46
N GLN A 41 -23.06 -11.57 -8.34
CA GLN A 41 -24.17 -12.18 -9.08
C GLN A 41 -25.52 -11.64 -8.63
N GLU A 42 -25.70 -11.36 -7.34
CA GLU A 42 -26.93 -10.71 -6.85
C GLU A 42 -27.07 -9.30 -7.42
N TRP A 43 -26.01 -8.49 -7.36
CA TRP A 43 -26.02 -7.13 -7.91
C TRP A 43 -26.35 -7.11 -9.41
N ILE A 44 -25.77 -8.03 -10.19
CA ILE A 44 -25.96 -8.10 -11.65
C ILE A 44 -27.42 -8.32 -12.03
N LYS A 45 -28.23 -9.02 -11.22
CA LYS A 45 -29.66 -9.26 -11.48
C LYS A 45 -30.47 -7.98 -11.70
N HIS A 46 -30.00 -6.87 -11.14
CA HIS A 46 -30.66 -5.57 -11.19
C HIS A 46 -30.09 -4.65 -12.28
N THR A 47 -29.34 -5.19 -13.24
CA THR A 47 -28.67 -4.42 -14.29
C THR A 47 -28.98 -4.96 -15.68
N VAL A 48 -28.70 -4.15 -16.71
CA VAL A 48 -28.84 -4.56 -18.12
C VAL A 48 -28.00 -5.80 -18.48
N TRP A 49 -26.97 -6.12 -17.69
CA TRP A 49 -26.12 -7.29 -17.93
C TRP A 49 -26.85 -8.62 -17.75
N LYS A 50 -27.99 -8.64 -17.05
CA LYS A 50 -28.86 -9.82 -16.89
C LYS A 50 -29.78 -10.05 -18.10
N GLU A 51 -29.91 -9.10 -19.01
CA GLU A 51 -30.79 -9.25 -20.17
C GLU A 51 -30.36 -10.39 -21.11
N ASP A 52 -31.30 -10.82 -21.95
CA ASP A 52 -31.13 -11.95 -22.87
C ASP A 52 -30.34 -11.57 -24.14
N CYS A 53 -29.20 -10.90 -23.95
CA CYS A 53 -28.26 -10.56 -25.02
C CYS A 53 -27.04 -11.48 -24.97
N ARG A 54 -26.56 -11.93 -26.13
CA ARG A 54 -25.29 -12.67 -26.22
C ARG A 54 -24.12 -11.71 -26.09
N SER A 55 -23.19 -12.02 -25.19
CA SER A 55 -22.02 -11.17 -24.93
C SER A 55 -20.83 -12.04 -24.49
N TRP A 56 -19.62 -11.58 -24.79
CA TRP A 56 -18.39 -12.19 -24.27
C TRP A 56 -18.31 -12.17 -22.74
N TYR A 57 -19.01 -11.23 -22.10
CA TYR A 57 -19.03 -11.10 -20.64
C TYR A 57 -19.91 -12.13 -19.93
N LYS A 58 -20.75 -12.85 -20.68
CA LYS A 58 -21.76 -13.77 -20.18
C LYS A 58 -21.54 -15.16 -20.78
N ASP A 59 -21.65 -16.17 -19.94
CA ASP A 59 -21.79 -17.54 -20.42
C ASP A 59 -23.15 -17.70 -21.10
N ASN A 60 -23.15 -18.01 -22.41
CA ASN A 60 -24.39 -18.13 -23.18
C ASN A 60 -25.22 -19.38 -22.83
N ASN A 61 -24.63 -20.38 -22.17
CA ASN A 61 -25.32 -21.59 -21.75
C ASN A 61 -25.93 -21.42 -20.35
N THR A 62 -25.21 -20.80 -19.42
CA THR A 62 -25.64 -20.65 -18.02
C THR A 62 -26.26 -19.29 -17.70
N GLY A 63 -26.06 -18.29 -18.55
CA GLY A 63 -26.46 -16.91 -18.30
C GLY A 63 -25.61 -16.18 -17.26
N ARG A 64 -24.57 -16.83 -16.70
CA ARG A 64 -23.71 -16.25 -15.67
C ARG A 64 -22.82 -15.16 -16.26
N VAL A 65 -22.80 -13.98 -15.66
CA VAL A 65 -21.92 -12.87 -16.06
C VAL A 65 -20.62 -12.97 -15.27
N ASN A 66 -19.48 -13.06 -15.97
CA ASN A 66 -18.18 -13.40 -15.36
C ASN A 66 -17.16 -12.25 -15.39
N ALA A 67 -17.33 -11.25 -16.26
CA ALA A 67 -16.28 -10.28 -16.54
C ALA A 67 -16.54 -8.86 -16.00
N VAL A 68 -17.73 -8.61 -15.45
CA VAL A 68 -18.17 -7.25 -15.10
C VAL A 68 -18.06 -7.03 -13.59
N TRP A 69 -17.42 -5.91 -13.21
CA TRP A 69 -17.36 -5.45 -11.84
C TRP A 69 -18.73 -4.90 -11.36
N PRO A 70 -19.17 -5.19 -10.12
CA PRO A 70 -20.42 -4.66 -9.59
C PRO A 70 -20.29 -3.20 -9.15
N GLY A 71 -20.32 -2.28 -10.12
CA GLY A 71 -20.31 -0.84 -9.86
C GLY A 71 -19.56 -0.04 -10.93
N SER A 72 -19.30 1.23 -10.61
CA SER A 72 -18.55 2.13 -11.51
C SER A 72 -17.03 1.87 -11.45
N SER A 73 -16.32 2.33 -12.46
CA SER A 73 -14.85 2.32 -12.47
C SER A 73 -14.25 3.08 -11.28
N MET A 74 -14.88 4.19 -10.85
CA MET A 74 -14.45 4.94 -9.67
C MET A 74 -14.63 4.13 -8.39
N HIS A 75 -15.74 3.41 -8.26
CA HIS A 75 -15.98 2.49 -7.14
C HIS A 75 -14.90 1.41 -7.08
N TYR A 76 -14.59 0.77 -8.22
CA TYR A 76 -13.51 -0.21 -8.30
C TYR A 76 -12.17 0.37 -7.83
N GLN A 77 -11.78 1.53 -8.37
CA GLN A 77 -10.52 2.19 -8.02
C GLN A 77 -10.41 2.48 -6.51
N GLN A 78 -11.50 2.91 -5.87
CA GLN A 78 -11.51 3.15 -4.42
C GLN A 78 -11.38 1.85 -3.62
N VAL A 79 -12.07 0.78 -4.04
CA VAL A 79 -12.01 -0.52 -3.36
C VAL A 79 -10.61 -1.13 -3.41
N ILE A 80 -9.92 -1.04 -4.56
CA ILE A 80 -8.57 -1.58 -4.73
C ILE A 80 -7.46 -0.58 -4.37
N ALA A 81 -7.78 0.62 -3.89
CA ALA A 81 -6.77 1.64 -3.57
C ALA A 81 -5.81 1.19 -2.46
N SER A 82 -6.25 0.27 -1.59
CA SER A 82 -5.42 -0.34 -0.55
C SER A 82 -5.69 -1.83 -0.51
N PRO A 83 -4.67 -2.69 -0.72
CA PRO A 83 -4.89 -4.12 -0.67
C PRO A 83 -5.40 -4.62 0.69
N ARG A 84 -6.45 -5.43 0.65
CA ARG A 84 -6.99 -6.15 1.81
C ARG A 84 -6.22 -7.44 2.02
N TYR A 85 -5.18 -7.40 2.86
CA TYR A 85 -4.32 -8.55 3.10
C TYR A 85 -5.02 -9.64 3.93
N GLU A 86 -6.01 -9.27 4.75
CA GLU A 86 -6.81 -10.19 5.55
C GLU A 86 -7.63 -11.19 4.72
N ASP A 87 -7.89 -10.85 3.46
CA ASP A 87 -8.63 -11.68 2.51
C ASP A 87 -7.74 -12.78 1.87
N MET A 88 -6.42 -12.73 2.14
CA MET A 88 -5.42 -13.60 1.51
C MET A 88 -4.88 -14.65 2.48
N ASP A 89 -4.59 -15.84 1.97
CA ASP A 89 -3.73 -16.82 2.60
C ASP A 89 -2.27 -16.53 2.24
N MET A 90 -1.52 -16.02 3.22
CA MET A 90 -0.11 -15.67 3.07
C MET A 90 0.79 -16.79 3.57
N ARG A 91 1.77 -17.19 2.77
CA ARG A 91 2.84 -18.12 3.17
C ARG A 91 4.19 -17.43 3.12
N TYR A 92 4.99 -17.58 4.16
CA TYR A 92 6.32 -16.98 4.27
C TYR A 92 7.41 -17.98 3.87
N HIS A 93 8.55 -17.47 3.40
CA HIS A 93 9.71 -18.32 3.10
C HIS A 93 10.27 -19.03 4.35
N HIS A 94 10.11 -18.41 5.51
CA HIS A 94 10.63 -18.89 6.78
C HIS A 94 9.50 -19.17 7.77
N LYS A 95 9.70 -20.13 8.69
CA LYS A 95 8.69 -20.49 9.72
C LYS A 95 8.40 -19.32 10.67
N ASN A 96 9.44 -18.55 11.00
CA ASN A 96 9.33 -17.31 11.75
C ASN A 96 9.16 -16.13 10.79
N GLN A 97 7.99 -15.49 10.78
CA GLN A 97 7.67 -14.34 9.93
C GLN A 97 8.57 -13.11 10.19
N TRP A 98 9.12 -12.99 11.40
CA TRP A 98 10.03 -11.89 11.76
C TRP A 98 11.46 -12.07 11.23
N ALA A 99 11.73 -13.16 10.52
CA ALA A 99 13.04 -13.37 9.89
C ALA A 99 13.38 -12.30 8.84
N SER A 100 12.39 -11.59 8.30
CA SER A 100 12.61 -10.46 7.38
C SER A 100 13.41 -9.30 7.99
N LEU A 101 13.42 -9.16 9.33
CA LEU A 101 14.18 -8.13 10.02
C LEU A 101 15.70 -8.30 9.84
N GLY A 102 16.15 -9.52 9.53
CA GLY A 102 17.57 -9.83 9.39
C GLY A 102 18.37 -9.42 10.63
N MET A 103 19.44 -8.65 10.43
CA MET A 103 20.27 -8.11 11.51
C MET A 103 19.83 -6.71 11.98
N GLY A 104 18.64 -6.24 11.56
CA GLY A 104 18.08 -4.96 12.02
C GLY A 104 18.72 -3.71 11.44
N TRP A 105 19.42 -3.82 10.31
CA TRP A 105 20.08 -2.69 9.67
C TRP A 105 19.19 -1.97 8.66
N THR A 106 19.14 -0.64 8.75
CA THR A 106 18.55 0.20 7.70
C THR A 106 19.56 0.50 6.59
N VAL A 107 19.14 1.22 5.55
CA VAL A 107 20.05 1.67 4.47
C VAL A 107 21.05 2.68 5.04
N GLU A 108 20.60 3.58 5.90
CA GLU A 108 21.40 4.60 6.57
C GLU A 108 22.51 3.95 7.41
N ASN A 109 22.17 2.93 8.20
CA ASN A 109 23.18 2.24 9.00
C ASN A 109 24.25 1.55 8.16
N ARG A 110 23.89 1.07 6.97
CA ARG A 110 24.83 0.39 6.05
C ARG A 110 25.67 1.34 5.21
N ALA A 111 25.21 2.57 4.98
CA ALA A 111 25.98 3.57 4.24
C ALA A 111 27.24 4.03 5.00
N GLY A 112 27.28 3.84 6.32
CA GLY A 112 28.39 4.23 7.18
C GLY A 112 28.18 5.60 7.83
N THR A 113 28.84 5.81 8.96
CA THR A 113 28.68 7.02 9.78
C THR A 113 29.03 8.28 8.99
N GLY A 114 28.11 9.24 8.95
CA GLY A 114 28.30 10.53 8.29
C GLY A 114 28.03 10.54 6.79
N VAL A 115 27.66 9.40 6.19
CA VAL A 115 27.23 9.34 4.77
C VAL A 115 25.75 9.65 4.65
N LEU A 116 24.92 9.00 5.48
CA LEU A 116 23.49 9.27 5.62
C LEU A 116 23.17 9.63 7.08
N ASP A 117 22.10 10.40 7.29
CA ASP A 117 21.63 10.77 8.62
C ASP A 117 21.02 9.53 9.32
N ASN A 118 21.70 9.05 10.35
CA ASN A 118 21.26 7.90 11.16
C ASN A 118 20.22 8.28 12.23
N SER A 119 19.91 9.56 12.38
CA SER A 119 19.00 10.10 13.37
C SER A 119 18.06 11.17 12.79
N PRO A 120 17.33 10.88 11.68
CA PRO A 120 16.50 11.88 11.01
C PRO A 120 15.36 12.41 11.90
N TYR A 121 15.01 11.68 12.96
CA TYR A 121 14.03 12.09 13.96
C TYR A 121 14.56 13.13 14.96
N LEU A 122 15.88 13.29 15.10
CA LEU A 122 16.52 14.35 15.91
C LEU A 122 16.84 15.61 15.09
N ASN A 123 16.23 15.75 13.91
CA ASN A 123 16.51 16.87 13.01
C ASN A 123 16.00 18.21 13.59
N LEU A 124 16.84 19.25 13.52
CA LEU A 124 16.50 20.61 14.00
C LEU A 124 15.24 21.19 13.34
N ARG A 125 14.88 20.74 12.14
CA ARG A 125 13.63 21.14 11.47
C ARG A 125 12.37 20.69 12.21
N ASN A 126 12.47 19.65 13.03
CA ASN A 126 11.34 19.10 13.79
C ASN A 126 11.23 19.72 15.19
N LEU A 127 12.17 20.58 15.58
CA LEU A 127 12.13 21.31 16.85
C LEU A 127 11.16 22.50 16.73
N ASP A 128 10.14 22.52 17.60
CA ASP A 128 9.27 23.67 17.74
C ASP A 128 10.06 24.86 18.32
N GLN A 129 10.07 25.98 17.59
CA GLN A 129 10.85 27.16 17.96
C GLN A 129 10.40 27.78 19.30
N LYS A 130 9.09 27.78 19.56
CA LYS A 130 8.55 28.36 20.80
C LYS A 130 8.92 27.51 22.00
N TRP A 131 8.85 26.19 21.86
CA TRP A 131 9.33 25.26 22.88
C TRP A 131 10.83 25.46 23.12
N TYR A 132 11.64 25.57 22.06
CA TYR A 132 13.07 25.81 22.19
C TYR A 132 13.37 27.12 22.94
N ALA A 133 12.67 28.21 22.59
CA ALA A 133 12.78 29.50 23.27
C ALA A 133 12.36 29.44 24.75
N ALA A 134 11.25 28.75 25.04
CA ALA A 134 10.74 28.58 26.40
C ALA A 134 11.69 27.80 27.32
N ASN A 135 12.55 26.95 26.74
CA ASN A 135 13.60 26.22 27.47
C ASN A 135 14.94 26.98 27.50
N GLY A 136 14.95 28.27 27.18
CA GLY A 136 16.14 29.12 27.23
C GLY A 136 17.04 29.06 25.99
N GLY A 137 16.56 28.44 24.90
CA GLY A 137 17.23 28.45 23.61
C GLY A 137 17.03 29.77 22.85
N ASP A 138 17.98 30.15 21.99
CA ASP A 138 17.86 31.32 21.12
C ASP A 138 17.28 30.95 19.75
N GLU A 139 16.08 31.48 19.44
CA GLU A 139 15.38 31.22 18.18
C GLU A 139 16.20 31.59 16.94
N LYS A 140 17.03 32.65 17.02
CA LYS A 140 17.88 33.07 15.89
C LYS A 140 18.99 32.07 15.63
N VAL A 141 19.62 31.58 16.70
CA VAL A 141 20.66 30.55 16.61
C VAL A 141 20.07 29.25 16.03
N LEU A 142 18.88 28.85 16.47
CA LEU A 142 18.20 27.68 15.90
C LEU A 142 17.90 27.88 14.41
N ALA A 143 17.41 29.05 14.00
CA ALA A 143 17.14 29.36 12.60
C ALA A 143 18.42 29.34 11.74
N GLU A 144 19.53 29.86 12.26
CA GLU A 144 20.85 29.80 11.61
C GLU A 144 21.33 28.36 11.46
N GLN A 145 21.25 27.55 12.52
CA GLN A 145 21.66 26.14 12.50
C GLN A 145 20.81 25.30 11.53
N ILE A 146 19.50 25.53 11.48
CA ILE A 146 18.62 24.92 10.47
C ILE A 146 19.08 25.30 9.06
N ASN A 147 19.37 26.58 8.82
CA ASN A 147 19.85 27.05 7.52
C ASN A 147 21.20 26.45 7.11
N GLU A 148 22.13 26.32 8.06
CA GLU A 148 23.41 25.64 7.81
C GLU A 148 23.25 24.16 7.51
N GLN A 149 22.39 23.47 8.27
CA GLN A 149 22.09 22.06 8.04
C GLN A 149 21.47 21.85 6.65
N ASN A 150 20.58 22.75 6.21
CA ASN A 150 19.97 22.70 4.87
C ASN A 150 21.00 22.79 3.74
N LYS A 151 22.09 23.54 3.94
CA LYS A 151 23.17 23.67 2.95
C LYS A 151 24.02 22.39 2.81
N ARG A 152 24.03 21.51 3.81
CA ARG A 152 24.83 20.26 3.81
C ARG A 152 24.15 19.07 3.13
N VAL A 153 22.85 19.18 2.83
CA VAL A 153 22.01 18.09 2.29
C VAL A 153 21.78 18.25 0.76
N VAL A 154 22.52 19.16 0.11
CA VAL A 154 22.52 19.37 -1.36
C VAL A 154 23.75 18.75 -1.99
#